data_AF-A0A562LQ18-F1
#
_entry.id   AF-A0A562LQ18-F1
#
_cell.length_a   1.000
_cell.length_b   1.000
_cell.length_c   1.000
_cell.angle_alpha   90.00
_cell.angle_beta   90.00
_cell.angle_gamma   90.00
#
_symmetry.space_group_name_H-M   'P 1'
#
loop_
_entity.id
_entity.type
_entity.pdbx_description
1 polymer ?
#
loop_
_entity_poly.entity_id
_entity_poly.type
_entity_poly.pdbx_seq_one_letter_code
_entity_poly.pdbx_strand_id
1 'polypeptide(L)' 'MHVVRTLGPSMPKTRIMYIEDKSSSLNGLARIGRVTFSKTGKSISYGGRTFQSLKGSGFKANYFDVETGE' A
#
# COMPACT_ATOMS: atom_id res chain seq x y z
N MET A 1 5.80 -30.10 -6.08
CA MET A 1 5.08 -29.08 -6.87
C MET A 1 5.96 -27.84 -6.95
N HIS A 2 6.66 -27.64 -8.07
CA HIS A 2 7.53 -26.48 -8.28
C HIS A 2 6.71 -25.34 -8.87
N VAL A 3 6.47 -24.27 -8.11
CA VAL A 3 5.87 -23.04 -8.64
C VAL A 3 6.96 -22.26 -9.35
N VAL A 4 6.99 -22.32 -10.68
CA VAL A 4 7.86 -21.49 -11.52
C VAL A 4 7.33 -20.07 -11.47
N ARG A 5 8.13 -19.12 -10.95
CA ARG A 5 7.78 -17.69 -10.96
C ARG A 5 7.74 -17.18 -12.39
N THR A 6 6.58 -16.73 -12.84
CA THR A 6 6.43 -15.95 -14.07
C THR A 6 7.11 -14.58 -13.90
N LEU A 7 8.02 -14.23 -14.82
CA LEU A 7 8.56 -12.87 -14.95
C LEU A 7 7.52 -12.02 -15.68
N GLY A 8 6.49 -11.57 -14.95
CA GLY A 8 5.62 -10.49 -15.41
C GLY A 8 6.41 -9.18 -15.50
N PRO A 9 5.87 -8.15 -16.20
CA PRO A 9 6.51 -6.84 -16.27
C PRO A 9 6.89 -6.34 -14.87
N SER A 10 8.08 -5.77 -14.73
CA SER A 10 8.57 -5.28 -13.44
C SER A 10 7.57 -4.25 -12.89
N MET A 11 7.02 -4.52 -11.71
CA MET A 11 6.16 -3.56 -11.02
C MET A 11 6.90 -2.22 -10.89
N PRO A 12 6.23 -1.09 -11.15
CA PRO A 12 6.85 0.22 -11.00
C PRO A 12 7.36 0.39 -9.57
N LYS A 13 8.63 0.79 -9.42
CA LYS A 13 9.25 0.97 -8.10
C LYS A 13 8.54 2.04 -7.28
N THR A 14 8.00 3.08 -7.93
CA THR A 14 7.29 4.18 -7.29
C THR A 14 6.05 4.61 -8.05
N ARG A 15 5.08 5.24 -7.37
CA ARG A 15 3.87 5.82 -7.98
C ARG A 15 3.40 7.05 -7.20
N ILE A 16 2.82 8.04 -7.89
CA ILE A 16 2.07 9.13 -7.26
C ILE A 16 0.66 8.62 -6.93
N MET A 17 0.26 8.71 -5.68
CA MET A 17 -1.02 8.22 -5.18
C MET A 17 -1.73 9.30 -4.36
N TYR A 18 -3.06 9.25 -4.38
CA TYR A 18 -3.89 9.88 -3.38
C TYR A 18 -3.83 9.03 -2.11
N ILE A 19 -3.45 9.66 -0.99
CA ILE A 19 -3.26 9.03 0.31
C ILE A 19 -4.22 9.73 1.26
N GLU A 20 -5.17 8.98 1.80
CA GLU A 20 -6.16 9.46 2.75
C GLU A 20 -6.05 8.63 4.02
N ASP A 21 -6.06 9.31 5.17
CA ASP A 21 -6.14 8.68 6.48
C ASP A 21 -7.59 8.31 6.80
N LYS A 22 -7.85 7.04 7.15
CA LYS A 22 -9.17 6.54 7.53
C LYS A 22 -9.26 6.12 9.00
N SER A 23 -8.22 6.36 9.80
CA SER A 23 -8.15 5.95 11.21
C SER A 23 -9.14 6.72 12.09
N SER A 24 -9.26 8.03 11.88
CA SER A 24 -10.05 8.91 12.75
C SER A 24 -11.46 9.23 12.25
N SER A 25 -11.72 9.19 10.94
CA SER A 25 -13.03 9.53 10.37
C SER A 25 -13.22 8.99 8.95
N LEU A 26 -14.45 9.08 8.45
CA LEU A 26 -14.78 8.69 7.08
C LEU A 26 -14.18 9.63 6.02
N ASN A 27 -13.88 10.88 6.41
CA ASN A 27 -13.30 11.93 5.58
C ASN A 27 -12.06 12.47 6.29
N GLY A 28 -11.00 11.66 6.34
CA GLY A 28 -9.78 12.07 7.01
C GLY A 28 -8.90 12.96 6.14
N LEU A 29 -7.77 13.37 6.71
CA LEU A 29 -6.79 14.18 5.99
C LEU A 29 -6.28 13.42 4.78
N ALA A 30 -6.19 14.12 3.65
CA ALA A 30 -5.71 13.54 2.41
C ALA A 30 -4.62 14.38 1.75
N ARG A 31 -3.78 13.71 0.97
CA ARG A 31 -2.64 14.31 0.27
C ARG A 31 -2.29 13.51 -0.98
N ILE A 32 -1.64 14.14 -1.94
CA ILE A 32 -1.01 13.45 -3.08
C ILE A 32 0.46 13.20 -2.71
N GLY A 33 0.91 11.94 -2.80
CA GLY A 33 2.25 11.53 -2.37
C GLY A 33 2.87 10.47 -3.26
N ARG A 34 4.20 10.51 -3.37
CA ARG A 34 4.98 9.44 -4.02
C ARG A 34 5.21 8.30 -3.06
N VAL A 35 4.74 7.11 -3.41
CA VAL A 35 4.95 5.88 -2.64
C VAL A 35 6.01 5.01 -3.32
N THR A 36 6.67 4.16 -2.54
CA THR A 36 7.59 3.13 -3.06
C THR A 36 7.00 1.76 -2.81
N PHE A 37 6.91 0.91 -3.83
CA PHE A 37 6.46 -0.48 -3.66
C PHE A 37 7.59 -1.37 -3.16
N SER A 38 7.24 -2.32 -2.29
CA SER A 38 8.10 -3.46 -2.02
C SER A 38 8.36 -4.30 -3.28
N LYS A 39 9.43 -5.11 -3.26
CA LYS A 39 9.79 -6.00 -4.38
C LYS A 39 8.66 -6.94 -4.80
N THR A 40 7.78 -7.31 -3.87
CA THR A 40 6.63 -8.20 -4.14
C THR A 40 5.33 -7.44 -4.42
N GLY A 41 5.32 -6.11 -4.32
CA GLY A 41 4.13 -5.27 -4.46
C GLY A 41 3.12 -5.40 -3.32
N LYS A 42 3.43 -6.16 -2.26
CA LYS A 42 2.50 -6.44 -1.15
C LYS A 42 2.37 -5.27 -0.17
N SER A 43 3.39 -4.43 -0.07
CA SER A 43 3.41 -3.22 0.75
C SER A 43 3.95 -2.02 0.00
N ILE A 44 3.65 -0.83 0.52
CA ILE A 44 4.17 0.47 0.09
C ILE A 44 4.82 1.20 1.26
N SER A 45 5.83 2.03 0.99
CA SER A 45 6.44 2.93 1.98
C SER A 45 6.17 4.38 1.62
N TYR A 46 5.78 5.18 2.61
CA TYR A 46 5.48 6.60 2.48
C TYR A 46 5.70 7.31 3.82
N GLY A 47 6.38 8.47 3.82
CA GLY A 47 6.55 9.28 5.03
C GLY A 47 7.25 8.57 6.20
N GLY A 48 8.17 7.66 5.90
CA GLY A 48 8.86 6.84 6.92
C GLY A 48 8.06 5.63 7.43
N ARG A 49 6.79 5.48 7.02
CA ARG A 49 5.90 4.39 7.43
C ARG A 49 5.76 3.35 6.33
N THR A 50 5.40 2.12 6.72
CA THR A 50 5.13 1.01 5.80
C THR A 50 3.68 0.56 5.92
N PHE A 51 3.01 0.46 4.79
CA PHE A 51 1.61 0.08 4.71
C PHE A 51 1.45 -1.21 3.92
N GLN A 52 0.77 -2.19 4.50
CA GLN A 52 0.53 -3.50 3.91
C GLN A 52 -0.83 -3.52 3.23
N SER A 53 -0.89 -4.08 2.02
CA SER A 53 -2.15 -4.15 1.26
C SER A 53 -3.15 -5.07 1.97
N LEU A 54 -4.39 -4.60 2.06
CA LEU A 54 -5.55 -5.38 2.52
C LEU A 54 -6.08 -6.34 1.45
N LYS A 55 -5.53 -6.31 0.22
CA LYS A 55 -5.94 -7.17 -0.91
C LYS A 55 -7.45 -7.20 -1.18
N GLY A 56 -8.13 -6.08 -0.96
CA GLY A 56 -9.58 -5.97 -1.12
C GLY A 56 -10.41 -6.50 0.05
N SER A 57 -9.78 -7.00 1.12
CA SER A 57 -10.47 -7.37 2.37
C SER A 57 -10.79 -6.16 3.26
N GLY A 58 -10.31 -4.97 2.91
CA GLY A 58 -10.66 -3.73 3.59
C GLY A 58 -12.04 -3.24 3.18
N PHE A 59 -12.76 -2.61 4.11
CA PHE A 59 -14.08 -2.04 3.81
C PHE A 59 -13.98 -0.73 3.01
N LYS A 60 -13.18 0.23 3.50
CA LYS A 60 -12.98 1.56 2.87
C LYS A 60 -11.51 1.98 2.78
N ALA A 61 -10.60 1.10 3.20
CA ALA A 61 -9.17 1.29 3.12
C ALA A 61 -8.57 0.20 2.23
N ASN A 62 -7.46 0.53 1.57
CA ASN A 62 -6.74 -0.39 0.68
C ASN A 62 -5.46 -0.94 1.33
N TYR A 63 -4.94 -0.23 2.32
CA TYR A 63 -3.73 -0.54 3.05
C TYR A 63 -3.93 -0.22 4.53
N PHE A 64 -3.17 -0.89 5.39
CA PHE A 64 -3.06 -0.59 6.82
C PHE A 64 -1.60 -0.40 7.19
N ASP A 65 -1.32 0.42 8.19
CA ASP A 65 0.01 0.62 8.74
C ASP A 65 0.48 -0.64 9.49
N VAL A 66 1.68 -1.11 9.17
CA VAL A 66 2.22 -2.36 9.72
C VAL A 66 2.56 -2.24 11.22
N GLU A 67 2.90 -1.04 11.69
CA GLU A 67 3.29 -0.79 13.07
C GLU A 67 2.05 -0.57 13.97
N THR A 68 1.06 0.21 13.51
CA THR A 68 -0.13 0.54 14.32
C THR A 68 -1.34 -0.34 14.06
N GLY A 69 -1.42 -0.99 12.90
CA GLY A 69 -2.58 -1.78 12.48
C GLY A 69 -3.75 -0.94 11.95
N GLU A 70 -3.58 0.38 11.86
CA GLU A 70 -4.60 1.33 11.38
C GLU A 70 -4.72 1.40 9.86
#